data_AF-A0A7X7KZL9-F1
#
_entry.id   AF-A0A7X7KZL9-F1
#
_cell.length_a   1.000
_cell.length_b   1.000
_cell.length_c   1.000
_cell.angle_alpha   90.00
_cell.angle_beta   90.00
_cell.angle_gamma   90.00
#
_symmetry.space_group_name_H-M   'P 1'
#
loop_
_entity.id
_entity.type
_entity.pdbx_description
1 polymer ?
#
loop_
_entity_poly.entity_id
_entity_poly.type
_entity_poly.pdbx_seq_one_letter_code
_entity_poly.pdbx_strand_id
1 'polypeptide(L)'
;MTNLAERTGALIAAPFGRGNTDYQHIGEQDVLRVIDEMRLRFGADTNRVVLSGLSMGGLGVWCLGARWADRFNALLPLCGRGDFYVWHGLRPGDLPGWQRELVDTQFATRYLDRLLHTPVLGTHGRYDDLVSWEQGRFPPAELVRLGATNTRFITFSHAGHDVFGASWFHPLVQQFLETNLQRTNPKPPPRPRMRPGATGSRLQDAFLAPFLMVGGDDGGTGSGWTNLLARAQEWQRFAFARPAATLEADLDLAQAARRNLFVFGEPETSRLARRVLEAGGVTVAPDQFHLAGRVLPRRGHGLWFTGRNPFNPRLTAVVQCGIPWGARLPDNHRYDRIPDVIAYTAETDRWGCNVAFAAGFITAEGLVRWSDPPFTEAIRRPPDPPTWPDEDALTLPY
;
A
#
# COMPACT_ATOMS: atom_id res chain seq x y z
N MET A 1 -16.49 4.81 24.13
CA MET A 1 -17.22 4.85 22.85
C MET A 1 -18.70 4.47 22.99
N THR A 2 -19.04 3.55 23.90
CA THR A 2 -20.41 3.05 24.14
C THR A 2 -21.46 4.15 24.30
N ASN A 3 -21.18 5.20 25.07
CA ASN A 3 -22.13 6.30 25.27
C ASN A 3 -22.53 7.01 23.96
N LEU A 4 -21.67 7.06 22.93
CA LEU A 4 -22.01 7.68 21.65
C LEU A 4 -22.99 6.79 20.86
N ALA A 5 -22.71 5.49 20.81
CA ALA A 5 -23.57 4.51 20.16
C ALA A 5 -24.96 4.49 20.80
N GLU A 6 -25.02 4.49 22.13
CA GLU A 6 -26.29 4.53 22.88
C GLU A 6 -27.09 5.81 22.59
N ARG A 7 -26.43 6.99 22.59
CA ARG A 7 -27.11 8.28 22.33
C ARG A 7 -27.58 8.45 20.89
N THR A 8 -26.89 7.84 19.92
CA THR A 8 -27.15 8.06 18.49
C THR A 8 -27.83 6.88 17.79
N GLY A 9 -27.90 5.71 18.46
CA GLY A 9 -28.28 4.45 17.83
C GLY A 9 -27.25 3.93 16.81
N ALA A 10 -26.03 4.49 16.81
CA ALA A 10 -25.01 4.11 15.85
C ALA A 10 -24.40 2.75 16.16
N LEU A 11 -24.06 2.01 15.11
CA LEU A 11 -23.24 0.82 15.20
C LEU A 11 -21.77 1.20 15.10
N ILE A 12 -20.91 0.56 15.89
CA ILE A 12 -19.46 0.77 15.86
C ILE A 12 -18.79 -0.49 15.32
N ALA A 13 -17.95 -0.32 14.31
CA ALA A 13 -17.10 -1.37 13.77
C ALA A 13 -15.63 -0.93 13.84
N ALA A 14 -14.75 -1.84 14.22
CA ALA A 14 -13.31 -1.64 14.24
C ALA A 14 -12.65 -2.71 13.35
N PRO A 15 -12.52 -2.47 12.03
CA PRO A 15 -11.86 -3.40 11.13
C PRO A 15 -10.40 -3.57 11.55
N PHE A 16 -9.96 -4.81 11.80
CA PHE A 16 -8.53 -5.09 12.00
C PHE A 16 -7.73 -4.89 10.70
N GLY A 17 -8.34 -5.25 9.56
CA GLY A 17 -7.72 -5.19 8.24
C GLY A 17 -6.59 -6.21 8.04
N ARG A 18 -6.02 -6.22 6.83
CA ARG A 18 -4.79 -6.95 6.51
C ARG A 18 -3.57 -6.23 7.09
N GLY A 19 -3.47 -6.28 8.43
CA GLY A 19 -2.30 -5.99 9.24
C GLY A 19 -1.53 -4.73 8.85
N ASN A 20 -0.29 -4.94 8.41
CA ASN A 20 0.75 -3.95 8.18
C ASN A 20 0.58 -3.16 6.86
N THR A 21 -0.61 -3.05 6.30
CA THR A 21 -0.82 -2.40 4.99
C THR A 21 -1.20 -0.93 5.09
N ASP A 22 -1.14 -0.34 6.29
CA ASP A 22 -1.54 1.05 6.57
C ASP A 22 -2.97 1.39 6.08
N TYR A 23 -3.85 0.38 6.00
CA TYR A 23 -5.16 0.45 5.35
C TYR A 23 -5.13 0.92 3.88
N GLN A 24 -3.99 0.82 3.21
CA GLN A 24 -3.85 1.12 1.79
C GLN A 24 -4.01 -0.16 0.95
N HIS A 25 -4.46 0.03 -0.29
CA HIS A 25 -4.61 -1.02 -1.30
C HIS A 25 -5.38 -2.28 -0.85
N ILE A 26 -4.68 -3.33 -0.40
CA ILE A 26 -5.35 -4.52 0.10
C ILE A 26 -6.05 -4.23 1.44
N GLY A 27 -5.45 -3.43 2.32
CA GLY A 27 -6.03 -3.10 3.62
C GLY A 27 -7.33 -2.29 3.52
N GLU A 28 -7.48 -1.42 2.53
CA GLU A 28 -8.72 -0.64 2.38
C GLU A 28 -9.93 -1.51 2.05
N GLN A 29 -9.72 -2.59 1.29
CA GLN A 29 -10.82 -3.49 0.92
C GLN A 29 -11.43 -4.16 2.15
N ASP A 30 -10.65 -4.37 3.20
CA ASP A 30 -11.14 -4.99 4.42
C ASP A 30 -12.07 -4.03 5.18
N VAL A 31 -11.76 -2.74 5.19
CA VAL A 31 -12.65 -1.70 5.75
C VAL A 31 -13.93 -1.59 4.92
N LEU A 32 -13.82 -1.52 3.59
CA LEU A 32 -14.97 -1.46 2.70
C LEU A 32 -15.88 -2.68 2.85
N ARG A 33 -15.27 -3.88 2.97
CA ARG A 33 -16.00 -5.11 3.23
C ARG A 33 -16.70 -5.07 4.58
N VAL A 34 -16.05 -4.58 5.65
CA VAL A 34 -16.70 -4.45 6.94
C VAL A 34 -17.92 -3.52 6.85
N ILE A 35 -17.85 -2.41 6.11
CA ILE A 35 -19.02 -1.55 5.88
C ILE A 35 -20.17 -2.34 5.22
N ASP A 36 -19.86 -3.13 4.19
CA ASP A 36 -20.85 -3.96 3.50
C ASP A 36 -21.44 -5.04 4.42
N GLU A 37 -20.63 -5.72 5.22
CA GLU A 37 -21.06 -6.72 6.19
C GLU A 37 -21.91 -6.08 7.32
N MET A 38 -21.57 -4.86 7.74
CA MET A 38 -22.36 -4.13 8.74
C MET A 38 -23.77 -3.82 8.23
N ARG A 39 -23.89 -3.45 6.95
CA ARG A 39 -25.19 -3.28 6.29
C ARG A 39 -25.95 -4.61 6.23
N LEU A 40 -25.30 -5.67 5.74
CA LEU A 40 -25.95 -6.95 5.49
C LEU A 40 -26.40 -7.67 6.77
N ARG A 41 -25.60 -7.61 7.83
CA ARG A 41 -25.85 -8.36 9.07
C ARG A 41 -26.60 -7.58 10.14
N PHE A 42 -26.38 -6.26 10.19
CA PHE A 42 -26.90 -5.42 11.27
C PHE A 42 -27.80 -4.29 10.76
N GLY A 43 -28.08 -4.22 9.46
CA GLY A 43 -28.96 -3.19 8.89
C GLY A 43 -28.36 -1.78 8.94
N ALA A 44 -27.03 -1.66 9.02
CA ALA A 44 -26.36 -0.35 9.06
C ALA A 44 -26.73 0.52 7.85
N ASP A 45 -27.09 1.78 8.11
CA ASP A 45 -27.38 2.76 7.06
C ASP A 45 -26.09 3.25 6.41
N THR A 46 -25.81 2.77 5.20
CA THR A 46 -24.60 3.14 4.44
C THR A 46 -24.57 4.60 3.98
N ASN A 47 -25.67 5.35 4.13
CA ASN A 47 -25.66 6.78 3.87
C ASN A 47 -25.09 7.61 5.03
N ARG A 48 -24.96 7.03 6.23
CA ARG A 48 -24.54 7.74 7.47
C ARG A 48 -23.25 7.18 8.09
N VAL A 49 -22.35 6.64 7.26
CA VAL A 49 -21.05 6.10 7.72
C VAL A 49 -20.09 7.25 8.06
N VAL A 50 -19.64 7.33 9.32
CA VAL A 50 -18.56 8.24 9.75
C VAL A 50 -17.29 7.44 9.93
N LEU A 51 -16.20 7.84 9.25
CA LEU A 51 -14.89 7.17 9.36
C LEU A 51 -13.98 7.93 10.31
N SER A 52 -13.40 7.24 11.30
CA SER A 52 -12.42 7.80 12.24
C SER A 52 -11.27 6.84 12.50
N GLY A 53 -10.10 7.38 12.84
CA GLY A 53 -8.89 6.61 13.13
C GLY A 53 -7.77 7.52 13.63
N LEU A 54 -6.91 6.96 14.48
CA LEU A 54 -5.74 7.61 15.07
C LEU A 54 -4.46 7.18 14.37
N SER A 55 -3.52 8.10 14.14
CA SER A 55 -2.17 7.78 13.66
C SER A 55 -2.20 7.07 12.29
N MET A 56 -1.74 5.82 12.21
CA MET A 56 -1.92 4.94 11.04
C MET A 56 -3.40 4.83 10.63
N GLY A 57 -4.34 4.77 11.59
CA GLY A 57 -5.77 4.82 11.31
C GLY A 57 -6.21 6.16 10.73
N GLY A 58 -5.56 7.26 11.10
CA GLY A 58 -5.81 8.59 10.53
C GLY A 58 -5.32 8.69 9.08
N LEU A 59 -4.22 8.02 8.72
CA LEU A 59 -3.82 7.81 7.32
C LEU A 59 -4.89 7.02 6.55
N GLY A 60 -5.42 5.95 7.16
CA GLY A 60 -6.57 5.23 6.62
C GLY A 60 -7.77 6.14 6.37
N VAL A 61 -8.13 7.00 7.33
CA VAL A 61 -9.24 7.97 7.16
C VAL A 61 -9.03 8.86 5.94
N TRP A 62 -7.82 9.40 5.76
CA TRP A 62 -7.51 10.25 4.60
C TRP A 62 -7.54 9.47 3.29
N CYS A 63 -6.82 8.35 3.21
CA CYS A 63 -6.70 7.56 1.98
C CYS A 63 -8.05 6.96 1.56
N LEU A 64 -8.75 6.25 2.46
CA LEU A 64 -10.06 5.68 2.15
C LEU A 64 -11.11 6.75 1.93
N GLY A 65 -11.13 7.77 2.80
CA GLY A 65 -12.09 8.86 2.74
C GLY A 65 -12.03 9.56 1.39
N ALA A 66 -10.83 9.94 0.92
CA ALA A 66 -10.68 10.64 -0.35
C ALA A 66 -10.95 9.72 -1.56
N ARG A 67 -10.40 8.49 -1.54
CA ARG A 67 -10.52 7.54 -2.66
C ARG A 67 -11.95 7.03 -2.87
N TRP A 68 -12.67 6.81 -1.78
CA TRP A 68 -14.01 6.23 -1.72
C TRP A 68 -15.02 7.20 -1.08
N ALA A 69 -14.89 8.50 -1.37
CA ALA A 69 -15.68 9.57 -0.75
C ALA A 69 -17.20 9.37 -0.83
N ASP A 70 -17.72 8.68 -1.84
CA ASP A 70 -19.14 8.32 -1.97
C ASP A 70 -19.63 7.33 -0.89
N ARG A 71 -18.71 6.65 -0.20
CA ARG A 71 -19.01 5.68 0.86
C ARG A 71 -19.13 6.33 2.24
N PHE A 72 -18.60 7.53 2.42
CA PHE A 72 -18.50 8.17 3.74
C PHE A 72 -19.36 9.43 3.83
N ASN A 73 -20.05 9.55 4.95
CA ASN A 73 -20.89 10.71 5.29
C ASN A 73 -20.09 11.84 5.94
N ALA A 74 -19.02 11.50 6.68
CA ALA A 74 -18.12 12.45 7.32
C ALA A 74 -16.81 11.75 7.72
N LEU A 75 -15.73 12.52 7.88
CA LEU A 75 -14.39 12.03 8.28
C LEU A 75 -13.89 12.69 9.56
N LEU A 76 -13.34 11.90 10.47
CA LEU A 76 -12.72 12.32 11.72
C LEU A 76 -11.29 11.73 11.84
N PRO A 77 -10.31 12.26 11.08
CA PRO A 77 -8.92 11.85 11.16
C PRO A 77 -8.26 12.43 12.42
N LEU A 78 -7.61 11.58 13.21
CA LEU A 78 -6.92 11.96 14.45
C LEU A 78 -5.42 11.69 14.29
N CYS A 79 -4.56 12.69 14.47
CA CYS A 79 -3.10 12.58 14.38
C CYS A 79 -2.57 11.83 13.14
N GLY A 80 -3.27 11.94 12.01
CA GLY A 80 -3.03 11.13 10.82
C GLY A 80 -2.35 11.90 9.70
N ARG A 81 -1.30 11.34 9.12
CA ARG A 81 -0.68 11.80 7.87
C ARG A 81 -1.59 11.54 6.67
N GLY A 82 -1.61 12.41 5.67
CA GLY A 82 -2.38 12.20 4.42
C GLY A 82 -1.57 12.34 3.13
N ASP A 83 -0.30 12.76 3.23
CA ASP A 83 0.56 13.05 2.09
C ASP A 83 1.98 12.53 2.33
N PHE A 84 2.53 11.83 1.33
CA PHE A 84 3.86 11.21 1.39
C PHE A 84 4.99 12.25 1.38
N TYR A 85 4.83 13.32 0.61
CA TYR A 85 5.86 14.33 0.39
C TYR A 85 6.07 15.17 1.64
N VAL A 86 4.97 15.59 2.28
CA VAL A 86 5.02 16.27 3.58
C VAL A 86 5.60 15.34 4.65
N TRP A 87 5.23 14.05 4.65
CA TRP A 87 5.75 13.09 5.60
C TRP A 87 7.27 12.92 5.49
N HIS A 88 7.81 12.80 4.28
CA HIS A 88 9.24 12.55 4.08
C HIS A 88 10.07 13.81 3.85
N GLY A 89 9.46 15.01 3.85
CA GLY A 89 10.15 16.26 3.56
C GLY A 89 10.70 16.30 2.13
N LEU A 90 9.93 15.76 1.18
CA LEU A 90 10.31 15.62 -0.22
C LEU A 90 9.39 16.45 -1.11
N ARG A 91 9.79 16.63 -2.36
CA ARG A 91 8.94 17.11 -3.45
C ARG A 91 8.73 15.97 -4.45
N PRO A 92 7.68 16.02 -5.29
CA PRO A 92 7.45 14.98 -6.31
C PRO A 92 8.64 14.72 -7.23
N GLY A 93 9.43 15.75 -7.56
CA GLY A 93 10.64 15.61 -8.40
C GLY A 93 11.83 14.98 -7.68
N ASP A 94 11.75 14.79 -6.37
CA ASP A 94 12.80 14.15 -5.56
C ASP A 94 12.64 12.61 -5.56
N LEU A 95 11.62 12.04 -6.22
CA LEU A 95 11.45 10.60 -6.40
C LEU A 95 11.69 10.18 -7.86
N PRO A 96 12.22 8.97 -8.10
CA PRO A 96 12.16 8.32 -9.41
C PRO A 96 10.72 8.27 -9.92
N GLY A 97 10.53 8.40 -11.24
CA GLY A 97 9.19 8.51 -11.84
C GLY A 97 8.26 7.36 -11.42
N TRP A 98 8.78 6.13 -11.37
CA TRP A 98 7.99 4.96 -10.97
C TRP A 98 7.56 4.99 -9.50
N GLN A 99 8.41 5.46 -8.58
CA GLN A 99 8.05 5.62 -7.17
C GLN A 99 7.00 6.71 -7.01
N ARG A 100 7.19 7.84 -7.69
CA ARG A 100 6.23 8.94 -7.72
C ARG A 100 4.85 8.46 -8.16
N GLU A 101 4.77 7.67 -9.23
CA GLU A 101 3.48 7.20 -9.74
C GLU A 101 2.75 6.29 -8.73
N LEU A 102 3.47 5.41 -8.03
CA LEU A 102 2.91 4.61 -6.94
C LEU A 102 2.44 5.50 -5.77
N VAL A 103 3.29 6.41 -5.31
CA VAL A 103 2.96 7.35 -4.22
C VAL A 103 1.72 8.18 -4.56
N ASP A 104 1.70 8.80 -5.73
CA ASP A 104 0.60 9.68 -6.17
C ASP A 104 -0.73 8.91 -6.24
N THR A 105 -0.72 7.60 -6.52
CA THR A 105 -1.96 6.80 -6.59
C THR A 105 -2.41 6.24 -5.22
N GLN A 106 -1.49 6.11 -4.26
CA GLN A 106 -1.72 5.49 -2.95
C GLN A 106 -2.10 6.49 -1.84
N PHE A 107 -1.66 7.75 -1.93
CA PHE A 107 -1.93 8.78 -0.92
C PHE A 107 -3.20 9.62 -1.20
N ALA A 108 -3.71 10.28 -0.17
CA ALA A 108 -5.00 10.98 -0.23
C ALA A 108 -4.97 12.23 -1.11
N THR A 109 -3.82 12.90 -1.22
CA THR A 109 -3.62 14.18 -1.92
C THR A 109 -4.18 14.19 -3.34
N ARG A 110 -4.07 13.07 -4.07
CA ARG A 110 -4.60 12.93 -5.43
C ARG A 110 -6.13 12.97 -5.53
N TYR A 111 -6.82 12.78 -4.42
CA TYR A 111 -8.27 12.56 -4.38
C TYR A 111 -9.01 13.56 -3.46
N LEU A 112 -8.32 14.56 -2.90
CA LEU A 112 -8.90 15.49 -1.94
C LEU A 112 -10.05 16.32 -2.52
N ASP A 113 -10.05 16.58 -3.83
CA ASP A 113 -11.15 17.24 -4.55
C ASP A 113 -12.50 16.52 -4.37
N ARG A 114 -12.48 15.21 -4.15
CA ARG A 114 -13.70 14.42 -3.91
C ARG A 114 -14.34 14.69 -2.55
N LEU A 115 -13.60 15.30 -1.61
CA LEU A 115 -14.05 15.60 -0.26
C LEU A 115 -14.57 17.03 -0.09
N LEU A 116 -14.67 17.83 -1.16
CA LEU A 116 -15.05 19.24 -1.08
C LEU A 116 -16.39 19.50 -0.35
N HIS A 117 -17.33 18.55 -0.42
CA HIS A 117 -18.62 18.64 0.25
C HIS A 117 -18.75 17.73 1.49
N THR A 118 -17.78 16.85 1.71
CA THR A 118 -17.76 15.93 2.85
C THR A 118 -17.34 16.68 4.11
N PRO A 119 -18.12 16.61 5.21
CA PRO A 119 -17.67 17.17 6.48
C PRO A 119 -16.41 16.48 6.99
N VAL A 120 -15.40 17.28 7.34
CA VAL A 120 -14.13 16.81 7.89
C VAL A 120 -13.83 17.57 9.18
N LEU A 121 -13.53 16.85 10.25
CA LEU A 121 -12.99 17.44 11.48
C LEU A 121 -11.72 16.71 11.86
N GLY A 122 -10.56 17.31 11.60
CA GLY A 122 -9.27 16.75 12.01
C GLY A 122 -8.87 17.22 13.41
N THR A 123 -8.09 16.41 14.13
CA THR A 123 -7.44 16.82 15.37
C THR A 123 -5.97 16.40 15.41
N HIS A 124 -5.13 17.18 16.10
CA HIS A 124 -3.70 16.88 16.21
C HIS A 124 -3.04 17.58 17.40
N GLY A 125 -2.04 16.94 18.01
CA GLY A 125 -1.15 17.58 18.98
C GLY A 125 -0.18 18.56 18.32
N ARG A 126 0.11 19.70 18.96
CA ARG A 126 1.09 20.67 18.43
C ARG A 126 2.52 20.11 18.46
N TYR A 127 2.83 19.29 19.45
CA TYR A 127 4.18 18.74 19.70
C TYR A 127 4.23 17.23 19.40
N ASP A 128 3.45 16.78 18.42
CA ASP A 128 3.47 15.40 17.97
C ASP A 128 4.82 15.08 17.30
N ASP A 129 5.57 14.18 17.91
CA ASP A 129 6.91 13.76 17.51
C ASP A 129 6.92 12.48 16.65
N LEU A 130 5.77 11.79 16.54
CA LEU A 130 5.62 10.58 15.72
C LEU A 130 5.04 10.89 14.35
N VAL A 131 4.00 11.73 14.31
CA VAL A 131 3.40 12.25 13.09
C VAL A 131 3.35 13.76 13.26
N SER A 132 4.30 14.49 12.66
CA SER A 132 4.42 15.92 12.92
C SER A 132 3.12 16.67 12.66
N TRP A 133 2.90 17.76 13.39
CA TRP A 133 1.70 18.57 13.24
C TRP A 133 1.46 19.02 11.79
N GLU A 134 2.53 19.30 11.04
CA GLU A 134 2.47 19.64 9.62
C GLU A 134 1.82 18.52 8.79
N GLN A 135 2.12 17.25 9.08
CA GLN A 135 1.58 16.10 8.35
C GLN A 135 0.07 15.96 8.50
N GLY A 136 -0.48 16.20 9.70
CA GLY A 136 -1.92 16.14 9.91
C GLY A 136 -2.65 17.42 9.56
N ARG A 137 -1.99 18.58 9.61
CA ARG A 137 -2.58 19.85 9.17
C ARG A 137 -2.64 19.98 7.65
N PHE A 138 -1.73 19.34 6.92
CA PHE A 138 -1.66 19.49 5.47
C PHE A 138 -2.97 19.12 4.74
N PRO A 139 -3.57 17.93 4.90
CA PRO A 139 -4.79 17.58 4.18
C PRO A 139 -5.99 18.51 4.42
N PRO A 140 -6.34 18.93 5.66
CA PRO A 140 -7.45 19.85 5.87
C PRO A 140 -7.14 21.26 5.36
N ALA A 141 -5.88 21.72 5.42
CA ALA A 141 -5.49 22.99 4.82
C ALA A 141 -5.65 22.97 3.30
N GLU A 142 -5.27 21.85 2.67
CA GLU A 142 -5.41 21.66 1.23
C GLU A 142 -6.88 21.57 0.80
N LEU A 143 -7.74 20.90 1.57
CA LEU A 143 -9.18 20.90 1.33
C LEU A 143 -9.78 22.30 1.34
N VAL A 144 -9.42 23.11 2.35
CA VAL A 144 -9.86 24.51 2.42
C VAL A 144 -9.34 25.30 1.22
N ARG A 145 -8.09 25.10 0.81
CA ARG A 145 -7.50 25.73 -0.38
C ARG A 145 -8.25 25.36 -1.66
N LEU A 146 -8.72 24.12 -1.79
CA LEU A 146 -9.53 23.64 -2.92
C LEU A 146 -11.00 24.11 -2.87
N GLY A 147 -11.43 24.76 -1.78
CA GLY A 147 -12.76 25.36 -1.64
C GLY A 147 -13.71 24.60 -0.71
N ALA A 148 -13.24 23.65 0.10
CA ALA A 148 -14.08 22.95 1.07
C ALA A 148 -14.53 23.89 2.19
N THR A 149 -15.85 24.02 2.40
CA THR A 149 -16.43 24.88 3.46
C THR A 149 -16.74 24.12 4.75
N ASN A 150 -16.73 22.78 4.70
CA ASN A 150 -17.12 21.91 5.82
C ASN A 150 -15.92 21.21 6.48
N THR A 151 -14.73 21.80 6.35
CA THR A 151 -13.49 21.27 6.93
C THR A 151 -13.07 22.09 8.14
N ARG A 152 -12.80 21.43 9.27
CA ARG A 152 -12.29 22.04 10.50
C ARG A 152 -11.09 21.25 11.00
N PHE A 153 -10.21 21.92 11.75
CA PHE A 153 -9.03 21.30 12.33
C PHE A 153 -8.77 21.85 13.74
N ILE A 154 -8.64 20.95 14.72
CA ILE A 154 -8.35 21.29 16.10
C ILE A 154 -6.88 20.98 16.38
N THR A 155 -6.15 21.96 16.90
CA THR A 155 -4.79 21.75 17.41
C THR A 155 -4.82 21.79 18.93
N PHE A 156 -4.34 20.71 19.56
CA PHE A 156 -4.08 20.70 21.00
C PHE A 156 -2.70 21.32 21.26
N SER A 157 -2.70 22.58 21.69
CA SER A 157 -1.50 23.43 21.76
C SER A 157 -0.41 22.94 22.71
N HIS A 158 -0.72 22.02 23.63
CA HIS A 158 0.20 21.52 24.66
C HIS A 158 0.35 20.00 24.65
N ALA A 159 -0.04 19.33 23.56
CA ALA A 159 -0.07 17.87 23.50
C ALA A 159 0.78 17.31 22.35
N GLY A 160 1.26 16.07 22.55
CA GLY A 160 1.97 15.26 21.55
C GLY A 160 1.05 14.31 20.78
N HIS A 161 1.54 13.12 20.43
CA HIS A 161 0.81 12.16 19.60
C HIS A 161 -0.45 11.59 20.26
N ASP A 162 -0.37 11.29 21.57
CA ASP A 162 -1.44 10.64 22.31
C ASP A 162 -2.54 11.62 22.75
N VAL A 163 -3.35 12.05 21.79
CA VAL A 163 -4.51 12.91 22.02
C VAL A 163 -5.83 12.21 21.70
N PHE A 164 -5.87 10.87 21.70
CA PHE A 164 -7.11 10.16 21.40
C PHE A 164 -8.22 10.53 22.37
N GLY A 165 -7.97 10.44 23.68
CA GLY A 165 -8.96 10.81 24.70
C GLY A 165 -9.39 12.27 24.58
N ALA A 166 -8.42 13.19 24.49
CA ALA A 166 -8.68 14.63 24.34
C ALA A 166 -9.50 14.93 23.08
N SER A 167 -9.20 14.27 21.96
CA SER A 167 -9.94 14.40 20.70
C SER A 167 -11.35 13.83 20.83
N TRP A 168 -11.46 12.58 21.28
CA TRP A 168 -12.72 11.86 21.33
C TRP A 168 -13.73 12.56 22.23
N PHE A 169 -13.31 13.06 23.40
CA PHE A 169 -14.17 13.77 24.33
C PHE A 169 -14.28 15.28 24.08
N HIS A 170 -13.60 15.82 23.06
CA HIS A 170 -13.71 17.24 22.75
C HIS A 170 -15.17 17.60 22.38
N PRO A 171 -15.75 18.69 22.92
CA PRO A 171 -17.15 19.05 22.66
C PRO A 171 -17.50 19.18 21.17
N LEU A 172 -16.62 19.81 20.37
CA LEU A 172 -16.81 19.92 18.92
C LEU A 172 -16.74 18.56 18.20
N VAL A 173 -15.97 17.60 18.70
CA VAL A 173 -15.90 16.26 18.13
C VAL A 173 -17.16 15.47 18.47
N GLN A 174 -17.63 15.54 19.72
CA GLN A 174 -18.90 14.94 20.12
C GLN A 174 -20.07 15.50 19.30
N GLN A 175 -20.15 16.82 19.16
CA GLN A 175 -21.17 17.48 18.33
C GLN A 175 -21.07 17.04 16.86
N PHE A 176 -19.85 16.97 16.31
CA PHE A 176 -19.61 16.51 14.93
C PHE A 176 -20.10 15.08 14.72
N LEU A 177 -19.80 14.17 15.65
CA LEU A 177 -20.22 12.77 15.58
C LEU A 177 -21.74 12.66 15.68
N GLU A 178 -22.36 13.27 16.70
CA GLU A 178 -23.82 13.24 16.89
C GLU A 178 -24.56 13.76 15.66
N THR A 179 -24.11 14.89 15.13
CA THR A 179 -24.69 15.51 13.93
C THR A 179 -24.59 14.57 12.72
N ASN A 180 -23.39 14.07 12.40
CA ASN A 180 -23.14 13.31 11.17
C ASN A 180 -23.53 11.82 11.26
N LEU A 181 -23.88 11.31 12.45
CA LEU A 181 -24.51 9.99 12.60
C LEU A 181 -26.03 10.06 12.45
N GLN A 182 -26.64 11.23 12.62
CA GLN A 182 -28.10 11.43 12.55
C GLN A 182 -28.58 12.05 11.24
N ARG A 183 -27.70 12.73 10.49
CA ARG A 183 -28.04 13.34 9.18
C ARG A 183 -27.24 12.74 8.02
N THR A 184 -27.73 12.90 6.81
CA THR A 184 -27.00 12.63 5.58
C THR A 184 -26.42 13.92 5.01
N ASN A 185 -25.19 13.84 4.47
CA ASN A 185 -24.54 14.94 3.76
C ASN A 185 -24.44 14.61 2.25
N PRO A 186 -24.33 15.62 1.38
CA PRO A 186 -24.06 15.40 -0.04
C PRO A 186 -22.78 14.59 -0.24
N LYS A 187 -22.84 13.62 -1.15
CA LYS A 187 -21.71 12.78 -1.50
C LYS A 187 -21.36 12.96 -2.98
N PRO A 188 -20.08 12.89 -3.38
CA PRO A 188 -19.72 12.91 -4.79
C PRO A 188 -20.32 11.68 -5.50
N PRO A 189 -20.43 11.71 -6.83
CA PRO A 189 -20.83 10.53 -7.58
C PRO A 189 -19.90 9.34 -7.26
N PRO A 190 -20.44 8.11 -7.22
CA PRO A 190 -19.64 6.91 -7.03
C PRO A 190 -18.49 6.87 -8.02
N ARG A 191 -17.31 6.48 -7.53
CA ARG A 191 -16.18 6.33 -8.44
C ARG A 191 -16.47 5.19 -9.42
N PRO A 192 -16.18 5.35 -10.72
CA PRO A 192 -16.18 4.22 -11.64
C PRO A 192 -15.27 3.12 -11.09
N ARG A 193 -15.61 1.86 -11.37
CA ARG A 193 -14.71 0.73 -11.06
C ARG A 193 -13.32 1.06 -11.60
N MET A 194 -12.34 1.01 -10.72
CA MET A 194 -10.97 1.36 -11.06
C MET A 194 -10.43 0.35 -12.06
N ARG A 195 -9.78 0.86 -13.11
CA ARG A 195 -9.04 -0.01 -14.04
C ARG A 195 -7.83 -0.60 -13.30
N PRO A 196 -7.41 -1.83 -13.62
CA PRO A 196 -6.15 -2.34 -13.10
C PRO A 196 -4.99 -1.35 -13.35
N GLY A 197 -4.17 -1.09 -12.33
CA GLY A 197 -3.10 -0.10 -12.27
C GLY A 197 -3.53 1.31 -11.87
N ALA A 198 -4.78 1.53 -11.45
CA ALA A 198 -5.25 2.88 -11.15
C ALA A 198 -5.03 3.32 -9.68
N THR A 199 -4.73 2.39 -8.78
CA THR A 199 -4.43 2.62 -7.34
C THR A 199 -3.12 1.97 -6.90
N GLY A 200 -2.12 2.03 -7.78
CA GLY A 200 -0.84 1.36 -7.61
C GLY A 200 -0.45 0.73 -8.94
N SER A 201 -0.02 -0.53 -8.89
CA SER A 201 0.32 -1.33 -10.08
C SER A 201 -0.69 -2.46 -10.30
N ARG A 202 -0.74 -3.02 -11.51
CA ARG A 202 -1.47 -4.25 -11.82
C ARG A 202 -0.94 -5.44 -11.03
N LEU A 203 0.34 -5.43 -10.69
CA LEU A 203 0.93 -6.38 -9.76
C LEU A 203 0.19 -6.34 -8.43
N GLN A 204 0.03 -5.14 -7.85
CA GLN A 204 -0.68 -5.00 -6.58
C GLN A 204 -2.16 -5.40 -6.72
N ASP A 205 -2.83 -5.01 -7.80
CA ASP A 205 -4.22 -5.38 -8.05
C ASP A 205 -4.44 -6.89 -8.16
N ALA A 206 -3.43 -7.65 -8.56
CA ALA A 206 -3.52 -9.11 -8.60
C ALA A 206 -3.74 -9.72 -7.21
N PHE A 207 -3.44 -9.00 -6.12
CA PHE A 207 -3.76 -9.40 -4.74
C PHE A 207 -5.19 -9.05 -4.28
N LEU A 208 -5.98 -8.32 -5.07
CA LEU A 208 -7.38 -7.99 -4.77
C LEU A 208 -8.36 -9.10 -5.14
N ALA A 209 -7.89 -10.10 -5.89
CA ALA A 209 -8.65 -11.28 -6.29
C ALA A 209 -7.93 -12.56 -5.81
N PRO A 210 -8.58 -13.74 -5.84
CA PRO A 210 -7.94 -14.99 -5.48
C PRO A 210 -6.62 -15.19 -6.24
N PHE A 211 -5.55 -15.47 -5.50
CA PHE A 211 -4.21 -15.67 -6.06
C PHE A 211 -3.55 -16.92 -5.49
N LEU A 212 -2.49 -17.38 -6.14
CA LEU A 212 -1.68 -18.53 -5.76
C LEU A 212 -0.20 -18.18 -5.91
N MET A 213 0.58 -18.38 -4.84
CA MET A 213 2.04 -18.32 -4.90
C MET A 213 2.58 -19.67 -5.39
N VAL A 214 3.46 -19.64 -6.40
CA VAL A 214 4.02 -20.84 -7.02
C VAL A 214 5.54 -20.78 -6.88
N GLY A 215 6.12 -21.77 -6.20
CA GLY A 215 7.57 -22.00 -6.22
C GLY A 215 7.93 -22.67 -7.54
N GLY A 216 8.69 -21.98 -8.39
CA GLY A 216 9.15 -22.54 -9.66
C GLY A 216 10.03 -23.76 -9.45
N ASP A 217 10.04 -24.66 -10.44
CA ASP A 217 11.01 -25.76 -10.48
C ASP A 217 12.43 -25.20 -10.40
N ASP A 218 13.26 -25.84 -9.58
CA ASP A 218 14.61 -25.43 -9.24
C ASP A 218 15.69 -26.38 -9.78
N GLY A 219 15.29 -27.31 -10.66
CA GLY A 219 16.19 -28.30 -11.26
C GLY A 219 16.65 -29.39 -10.28
N GLY A 220 15.93 -29.60 -9.19
CA GLY A 220 16.26 -30.59 -8.16
C GLY A 220 17.23 -30.06 -7.09
N THR A 221 17.43 -28.75 -6.99
CA THR A 221 18.31 -28.13 -5.99
C THR A 221 17.69 -28.04 -4.59
N GLY A 222 16.36 -28.16 -4.48
CA GLY A 222 15.59 -27.98 -3.23
C GLY A 222 15.42 -26.50 -2.81
N SER A 223 15.95 -25.56 -3.58
CA SER A 223 15.84 -24.13 -3.32
C SER A 223 14.43 -23.56 -3.60
N GLY A 224 13.64 -24.16 -4.49
CA GLY A 224 12.30 -23.73 -4.88
C GLY A 224 11.32 -23.74 -3.70
N TRP A 225 11.38 -24.79 -2.86
CA TRP A 225 10.59 -24.85 -1.63
C TRP A 225 11.01 -23.79 -0.61
N THR A 226 12.32 -23.65 -0.39
CA THR A 226 12.88 -22.64 0.54
C THR A 226 12.51 -21.22 0.11
N ASN A 227 12.61 -20.93 -1.19
CA ASN A 227 12.24 -19.65 -1.78
C ASN A 227 10.75 -19.39 -1.62
N LEU A 228 9.89 -20.34 -1.97
CA LEU A 228 8.44 -20.20 -1.80
C LEU A 228 8.06 -19.97 -0.34
N LEU A 229 8.66 -20.73 0.58
CA LEU A 229 8.40 -20.59 2.01
C LEU A 229 8.79 -19.20 2.52
N ALA A 230 9.94 -18.67 2.09
CA ALA A 230 10.37 -17.32 2.44
C ALA A 230 9.36 -16.26 1.94
N ARG A 231 8.89 -16.36 0.70
CA ARG A 231 7.87 -15.46 0.14
C ARG A 231 6.53 -15.57 0.85
N ALA A 232 6.11 -16.79 1.19
CA ALA A 232 4.88 -17.02 1.93
C ALA A 232 4.94 -16.47 3.36
N GLN A 233 6.09 -16.55 4.03
CA GLN A 233 6.31 -15.95 5.34
C GLN A 233 6.34 -14.42 5.28
N GLU A 234 7.00 -13.84 4.27
CA GLU A 234 6.95 -12.39 4.01
C GLU A 234 5.52 -11.91 3.79
N TRP A 235 4.74 -12.63 2.98
CA TRP A 235 3.33 -12.34 2.79
C TRP A 235 2.54 -12.43 4.10
N GLN A 236 2.79 -13.45 4.91
CA GLN A 236 2.12 -13.60 6.21
C GLN A 236 2.41 -12.41 7.13
N ARG A 237 3.62 -11.86 7.14
CA ARG A 237 3.96 -10.66 7.94
C ARG A 237 3.42 -9.36 7.34
N PHE A 238 3.35 -9.26 6.02
CA PHE A 238 2.76 -8.12 5.33
C PHE A 238 1.25 -8.04 5.50
N ALA A 239 0.53 -9.14 5.22
CA ALA A 239 -0.92 -9.17 5.14
C ALA A 239 -1.62 -9.81 6.36
N PHE A 240 -0.86 -10.33 7.34
CA PHE A 240 -1.36 -11.08 8.50
C PHE A 240 -2.26 -12.28 8.13
N ALA A 241 -2.00 -12.87 6.96
CA ALA A 241 -2.69 -14.05 6.46
C ALA A 241 -1.74 -14.94 5.66
N ARG A 242 -1.88 -16.26 5.75
CA ARG A 242 -1.10 -17.18 4.92
C ARG A 242 -1.62 -17.17 3.47
N PRO A 243 -0.74 -17.12 2.45
CA PRO A 243 -1.19 -17.25 1.08
C PRO A 243 -1.46 -18.72 0.76
N ALA A 244 -2.32 -18.97 -0.23
CA ALA A 244 -2.30 -20.26 -0.91
C ALA A 244 -0.96 -20.39 -1.64
N ALA A 245 -0.28 -21.52 -1.48
CA ALA A 245 1.03 -21.76 -2.06
C ALA A 245 1.16 -23.20 -2.57
N THR A 246 1.90 -23.40 -3.65
CA THR A 246 2.22 -24.74 -4.19
C THR A 246 3.55 -24.72 -4.94
N LEU A 247 4.17 -25.87 -5.13
CA LEU A 247 5.29 -26.01 -6.05
C LEU A 247 4.78 -26.19 -7.47
N GLU A 248 5.56 -25.78 -8.46
CA GLU A 248 5.23 -25.92 -9.88
C GLU A 248 4.93 -27.38 -10.26
N ALA A 249 5.68 -28.33 -9.69
CA ALA A 249 5.49 -29.77 -9.93
C ALA A 249 4.11 -30.30 -9.46
N ASP A 250 3.53 -29.66 -8.45
CA ASP A 250 2.24 -30.05 -7.83
C ASP A 250 1.08 -29.15 -8.28
N LEU A 251 1.31 -28.28 -9.27
CA LEU A 251 0.33 -27.26 -9.67
C LEU A 251 -0.89 -27.87 -10.37
N ASP A 252 -2.04 -27.82 -9.71
CA ASP A 252 -3.33 -28.08 -10.33
C ASP A 252 -3.70 -26.97 -11.34
N LEU A 253 -3.77 -27.33 -12.62
CA LEU A 253 -4.10 -26.41 -13.71
C LEU A 253 -5.51 -25.81 -13.59
N ALA A 254 -6.47 -26.53 -12.99
CA ALA A 254 -7.82 -26.02 -12.77
C ALA A 254 -7.82 -24.91 -11.70
N GLN A 255 -6.99 -25.03 -10.67
CA GLN A 255 -6.76 -23.94 -9.70
C GLN A 255 -6.02 -22.78 -10.35
N ALA A 256 -5.00 -23.08 -11.15
CA ALA A 256 -4.21 -22.06 -11.84
C ALA A 256 -5.08 -21.21 -12.79
N ALA A 257 -6.04 -21.79 -13.49
CA ALA A 257 -6.95 -21.07 -14.40
C ALA A 257 -7.98 -20.15 -13.69
N ARG A 258 -8.15 -20.28 -12.38
CA ARG A 258 -9.14 -19.52 -11.57
C ARG A 258 -8.52 -18.46 -10.66
N ARG A 259 -7.20 -18.34 -10.64
CA ARG A 259 -6.46 -17.47 -9.71
C ARG A 259 -5.42 -16.63 -10.44
N ASN A 260 -5.08 -15.47 -9.88
CA ASN A 260 -3.85 -14.80 -10.26
C ASN A 260 -2.65 -15.63 -9.78
N LEU A 261 -1.53 -15.58 -10.50
CA LEU A 261 -0.34 -16.37 -10.16
C LEU A 261 0.81 -15.44 -9.75
N PHE A 262 1.54 -15.82 -8.72
CA PHE A 262 2.80 -15.21 -8.32
C PHE A 262 3.87 -16.29 -8.33
N VAL A 263 4.69 -16.29 -9.37
CA VAL A 263 5.68 -17.34 -9.65
C VAL A 263 7.05 -16.85 -9.22
N PHE A 264 7.71 -17.62 -8.36
CA PHE A 264 9.04 -17.31 -7.82
C PHE A 264 10.03 -18.38 -8.30
N GLY A 265 10.92 -18.02 -9.21
CA GLY A 265 11.87 -18.99 -9.76
C GLY A 265 12.57 -18.49 -11.02
N GLU A 266 13.65 -19.17 -11.38
CA GLU A 266 14.43 -18.85 -12.56
C GLU A 266 13.82 -19.48 -13.82
N PRO A 267 13.72 -18.74 -14.95
CA PRO A 267 13.12 -19.27 -16.17
C PRO A 267 13.93 -20.38 -16.84
N GLU A 268 15.19 -20.61 -16.45
CA GLU A 268 16.01 -21.75 -16.90
C GLU A 268 15.45 -23.08 -16.42
N THR A 269 14.92 -23.11 -15.19
CA THR A 269 14.42 -24.32 -14.54
C THR A 269 12.89 -24.34 -14.47
N SER A 270 12.25 -23.21 -14.17
CA SER A 270 10.80 -23.08 -14.08
C SER A 270 10.17 -22.88 -15.45
N ARG A 271 9.41 -23.88 -15.93
CA ARG A 271 8.68 -23.81 -17.20
C ARG A 271 7.55 -22.80 -17.13
N LEU A 272 6.89 -22.69 -15.97
CA LEU A 272 5.84 -21.72 -15.73
C LEU A 272 6.37 -20.29 -15.74
N ALA A 273 7.47 -20.00 -15.06
CA ALA A 273 8.09 -18.67 -15.09
C ALA A 273 8.47 -18.29 -16.53
N ARG A 274 9.14 -19.19 -17.25
CA ARG A 274 9.49 -19.00 -18.67
C ARG A 274 8.26 -18.70 -19.52
N ARG A 275 7.19 -19.49 -19.39
CA ARG A 275 5.97 -19.33 -20.16
C ARG A 275 5.29 -17.98 -19.92
N VAL A 276 5.25 -17.50 -18.68
CA VAL A 276 4.69 -16.17 -18.36
C VAL A 276 5.54 -15.06 -18.96
N LEU A 277 6.87 -15.16 -18.85
CA LEU A 277 7.81 -14.19 -19.40
C LEU A 277 7.74 -14.13 -20.93
N GLU A 278 7.83 -15.27 -21.63
CA GLU A 278 7.79 -15.34 -23.09
C GLU A 278 6.45 -14.83 -23.66
N ALA A 279 5.33 -15.16 -23.01
CA ALA A 279 4.01 -14.64 -23.40
C ALA A 279 3.91 -13.12 -23.25
N GLY A 280 4.74 -12.52 -22.38
CA GLY A 280 4.88 -11.08 -22.19
C GLY A 280 5.95 -10.44 -23.08
N GLY A 281 6.58 -11.19 -23.99
CA GLY A 281 7.67 -10.69 -24.82
C GLY A 281 8.97 -10.46 -24.03
N VAL A 282 9.17 -11.20 -22.94
CA VAL A 282 10.40 -11.17 -22.14
C VAL A 282 11.23 -12.41 -22.41
N THR A 283 12.48 -12.22 -22.79
CA THR A 283 13.47 -13.30 -22.90
C THR A 283 14.54 -13.09 -21.84
N VAL A 284 14.87 -14.14 -21.11
CA VAL A 284 15.86 -14.11 -20.04
C VAL A 284 17.04 -15.00 -20.45
N ALA A 285 18.18 -14.37 -20.69
CA ALA A 285 19.46 -15.01 -21.00
C ALA A 285 20.34 -15.01 -19.73
N PRO A 286 21.44 -15.79 -19.68
CA PRO A 286 22.27 -15.90 -18.46
C PRO A 286 22.73 -14.55 -17.89
N ASP A 287 23.12 -13.61 -18.74
CA ASP A 287 23.64 -12.30 -18.32
C ASP A 287 22.71 -11.12 -18.65
N GLN A 288 21.58 -11.35 -19.33
CA GLN A 288 20.73 -10.28 -19.85
C GLN A 288 19.22 -10.57 -19.72
N PHE A 289 18.45 -9.53 -19.41
CA PHE A 289 17.00 -9.50 -19.62
C PHE A 289 16.70 -8.74 -20.91
N HIS A 290 15.91 -9.33 -21.80
CA HIS A 290 15.39 -8.67 -23.00
C HIS A 290 13.90 -8.43 -22.82
N LEU A 291 13.49 -7.17 -22.70
CA LEU A 291 12.07 -6.83 -22.57
C LEU A 291 11.74 -5.43 -23.09
N ALA A 292 10.58 -5.32 -23.75
CA ALA A 292 10.04 -4.06 -24.30
C ALA A 292 11.09 -3.22 -25.07
N GLY A 293 11.86 -3.87 -25.94
CA GLY A 293 12.88 -3.24 -26.77
C GLY A 293 14.19 -2.89 -26.06
N ARG A 294 14.38 -3.32 -24.82
CA ARG A 294 15.62 -3.09 -24.05
C ARG A 294 16.38 -4.37 -23.78
N VAL A 295 17.69 -4.23 -23.68
CA VAL A 295 18.62 -5.23 -23.17
C VAL A 295 19.16 -4.70 -21.85
N LEU A 296 18.92 -5.44 -20.77
CA LEU A 296 19.21 -5.05 -19.41
C LEU A 296 20.15 -6.07 -18.75
N PRO A 297 21.08 -5.67 -17.86
CA PRO A 297 21.94 -6.61 -17.17
C PRO A 297 21.15 -7.49 -16.19
N ARG A 298 21.52 -8.77 -16.08
CA ARG A 298 20.92 -9.72 -15.14
C ARG A 298 21.82 -10.12 -13.97
N ARG A 299 23.12 -10.28 -14.20
CA ARG A 299 24.03 -10.84 -13.18
C ARG A 299 23.99 -10.00 -11.91
N GLY A 300 23.58 -10.60 -10.79
CA GLY A 300 23.43 -9.92 -9.50
C GLY A 300 22.21 -8.98 -9.40
N HIS A 301 21.25 -9.11 -10.31
CA HIS A 301 20.05 -8.27 -10.39
C HIS A 301 18.78 -9.11 -10.38
N GLY A 302 17.68 -8.47 -10.01
CA GLY A 302 16.35 -9.09 -9.94
C GLY A 302 15.41 -8.45 -10.94
N LEU A 303 14.36 -9.19 -11.30
CA LEU A 303 13.28 -8.74 -12.16
C LEU A 303 11.94 -9.13 -11.52
N TRP A 304 11.05 -8.15 -11.40
CA TRP A 304 9.61 -8.40 -11.33
C TRP A 304 8.99 -8.08 -12.68
N PHE A 305 8.15 -8.98 -13.19
CA PHE A 305 7.40 -8.78 -14.43
C PHE A 305 5.95 -9.22 -14.27
N THR A 306 5.03 -8.35 -14.65
CA THR A 306 3.58 -8.61 -14.62
C THR A 306 3.09 -8.99 -16.01
N GLY A 307 2.75 -10.25 -16.22
CA GLY A 307 2.19 -10.78 -17.46
C GLY A 307 0.73 -11.22 -17.32
N ARG A 308 0.26 -11.94 -18.35
CA ARG A 308 -1.04 -12.62 -18.33
C ARG A 308 -0.88 -14.04 -17.81
N ASN A 309 -1.89 -14.51 -17.08
CA ASN A 309 -1.94 -15.90 -16.67
C ASN A 309 -2.06 -16.82 -17.91
N PRO A 310 -1.13 -17.78 -18.11
CA PRO A 310 -1.08 -18.62 -19.30
C PRO A 310 -2.23 -19.64 -19.39
N PHE A 311 -2.96 -19.86 -18.30
CA PHE A 311 -4.12 -20.76 -18.24
C PHE A 311 -5.46 -20.00 -18.32
N ASN A 312 -5.43 -18.67 -18.13
CA ASN A 312 -6.59 -17.79 -18.29
C ASN A 312 -6.11 -16.35 -18.54
N PRO A 313 -6.03 -15.88 -19.80
CA PRO A 313 -5.48 -14.57 -20.14
C PRO A 313 -6.24 -13.35 -19.59
N ARG A 314 -7.38 -13.56 -18.93
CA ARG A 314 -8.13 -12.53 -18.19
C ARG A 314 -7.58 -12.30 -16.78
N LEU A 315 -6.77 -13.21 -16.26
CA LEU A 315 -6.11 -13.13 -14.96
C LEU A 315 -4.64 -12.72 -15.12
N THR A 316 -4.06 -12.23 -14.04
CA THR A 316 -2.66 -11.77 -13.99
C THR A 316 -1.75 -12.92 -13.57
N ALA A 317 -0.56 -12.98 -14.17
CA ALA A 317 0.54 -13.78 -13.62
C ALA A 317 1.77 -12.90 -13.47
N VAL A 318 2.43 -12.99 -12.33
CA VAL A 318 3.60 -12.20 -11.98
C VAL A 318 4.78 -13.14 -11.79
N VAL A 319 5.94 -12.78 -12.31
CA VAL A 319 7.19 -13.53 -12.11
C VAL A 319 8.18 -12.66 -11.34
N GLN A 320 8.80 -13.25 -10.31
CA GLN A 320 10.03 -12.74 -9.72
C GLN A 320 11.17 -13.74 -9.96
N CYS A 321 12.22 -13.27 -10.64
CA CYS A 321 13.45 -14.02 -10.88
C CYS A 321 14.69 -13.17 -10.56
N GLY A 322 15.85 -13.79 -10.42
CA GLY A 322 17.06 -13.16 -9.92
C GLY A 322 17.00 -12.89 -8.42
N ILE A 323 17.81 -11.93 -7.93
CA ILE A 323 17.90 -11.65 -6.50
C ILE A 323 16.55 -11.26 -5.88
N PRO A 324 16.25 -11.64 -4.63
CA PRO A 324 14.97 -11.34 -4.00
C PRO A 324 14.78 -9.83 -3.82
N TRP A 325 13.52 -9.40 -3.90
CA TRP A 325 13.14 -8.01 -3.68
C TRP A 325 13.05 -7.65 -2.20
N GLY A 326 13.45 -6.43 -1.89
CA GLY A 326 13.10 -5.76 -0.66
C GLY A 326 13.78 -6.32 0.57
N ALA A 327 14.96 -6.93 0.48
CA ALA A 327 15.64 -7.56 1.61
C ALA A 327 15.71 -6.65 2.86
N ARG A 328 15.91 -5.34 2.66
CA ARG A 328 15.95 -4.31 3.72
C ARG A 328 14.63 -3.55 3.92
N LEU A 329 13.57 -3.86 3.17
CA LEU A 329 12.26 -3.27 3.38
C LEU A 329 11.66 -3.81 4.70
N PRO A 330 11.03 -2.95 5.50
CA PRO A 330 10.19 -3.41 6.60
C PRO A 330 9.00 -4.20 6.06
N ASP A 331 8.40 -5.04 6.91
CA ASP A 331 7.35 -5.97 6.50
C ASP A 331 6.13 -5.26 5.87
N ASN A 332 5.82 -4.03 6.29
CA ASN A 332 4.71 -3.22 5.78
C ASN A 332 4.93 -2.72 4.33
N HIS A 333 6.16 -2.79 3.79
CA HIS A 333 6.47 -2.29 2.45
C HIS A 333 6.89 -3.37 1.45
N ARG A 334 6.63 -4.65 1.76
CA ARG A 334 7.13 -5.78 0.94
C ARG A 334 6.52 -5.85 -0.45
N TYR A 335 5.25 -5.44 -0.61
CA TYR A 335 4.50 -5.63 -1.86
C TYR A 335 3.76 -4.37 -2.37
N ASP A 336 3.86 -3.24 -1.67
CA ASP A 336 3.18 -1.97 -2.01
C ASP A 336 4.03 -1.03 -2.89
N ARG A 337 5.35 -1.26 -2.96
CA ARG A 337 6.33 -0.43 -3.71
C ARG A 337 6.84 -1.10 -5.00
N ILE A 338 6.04 -1.94 -5.64
CA ILE A 338 6.44 -2.66 -6.85
C ILE A 338 5.60 -2.18 -8.05
N PRO A 339 6.20 -1.60 -9.10
CA PRO A 339 5.48 -1.27 -10.34
C PRO A 339 5.22 -2.56 -11.14
N ASP A 340 4.61 -2.46 -12.34
CA ASP A 340 4.28 -3.67 -13.12
C ASP A 340 5.51 -4.40 -13.65
N VAL A 341 6.59 -3.65 -13.91
CA VAL A 341 7.88 -4.17 -14.35
C VAL A 341 8.98 -3.39 -13.63
N ILE A 342 9.92 -4.10 -13.00
CA ILE A 342 11.10 -3.48 -12.37
C ILE A 342 12.30 -4.42 -12.43
N ALA A 343 13.42 -3.90 -12.96
CA ALA A 343 14.73 -4.53 -12.90
C ALA A 343 15.61 -3.72 -11.93
N TYR A 344 16.21 -4.40 -10.96
CA TYR A 344 16.79 -3.76 -9.78
C TYR A 344 18.09 -4.43 -9.30
N THR A 345 18.90 -3.64 -8.60
CA THR A 345 20.16 -4.06 -8.00
C THR A 345 19.97 -4.54 -6.56
N ALA A 346 21.01 -5.10 -5.94
CA ALA A 346 21.02 -5.42 -4.50
C ALA A 346 21.14 -4.16 -3.61
N GLU A 347 21.56 -3.03 -4.17
CA GLU A 347 21.64 -1.76 -3.43
C GLU A 347 20.24 -1.23 -3.11
N THR A 348 20.14 -0.40 -2.08
CA THR A 348 18.86 0.12 -1.61
C THR A 348 18.89 1.63 -1.36
N ASP A 349 17.75 2.29 -1.53
CA ASP A 349 17.52 3.67 -1.11
C ASP A 349 17.43 3.80 0.42
N ARG A 350 17.18 5.02 0.91
CA ARG A 350 17.07 5.34 2.34
C ARG A 350 15.95 4.62 3.09
N TRP A 351 14.98 4.02 2.39
CA TRP A 351 13.91 3.23 2.99
C TRP A 351 14.12 1.72 2.83
N GLY A 352 15.26 1.29 2.26
CA GLY A 352 15.55 -0.11 2.02
C GLY A 352 14.94 -0.67 0.74
N CYS A 353 14.33 0.18 -0.11
CA CYS A 353 13.81 -0.23 -1.41
C CYS A 353 14.95 -0.43 -2.40
N ASN A 354 14.94 -1.51 -3.19
CA ASN A 354 16.03 -1.77 -4.13
C ASN A 354 16.15 -0.65 -5.18
N VAL A 355 17.38 -0.31 -5.55
CA VAL A 355 17.64 0.67 -6.60
C VAL A 355 17.30 0.05 -7.95
N ALA A 356 16.26 0.60 -8.58
CA ALA A 356 15.88 0.24 -9.94
C ALA A 356 16.79 0.91 -10.97
N PHE A 357 17.17 0.19 -12.01
CA PHE A 357 17.79 0.76 -13.21
C PHE A 357 16.84 0.74 -14.43
N ALA A 358 15.72 0.01 -14.34
CA ALA A 358 14.61 0.08 -15.28
C ALA A 358 13.30 -0.22 -14.54
N ALA A 359 12.27 0.60 -14.73
CA ALA A 359 10.98 0.39 -14.09
C ALA A 359 9.84 1.02 -14.90
N GLY A 360 8.67 0.41 -14.88
CA GLY A 360 7.54 0.90 -15.68
C GLY A 360 6.21 0.22 -15.36
N PHE A 361 5.19 0.71 -16.06
CA PHE A 361 3.80 0.27 -15.90
C PHE A 361 3.27 -0.26 -17.22
N ILE A 362 2.35 -1.21 -17.17
CA ILE A 362 1.76 -1.81 -18.35
C ILE A 362 0.50 -1.03 -18.74
N THR A 363 0.46 -0.56 -19.97
CA THR A 363 -0.68 0.18 -20.53
C THR A 363 -1.87 -0.74 -20.80
N ALA A 364 -3.06 -0.18 -21.03
CA ALA A 364 -4.27 -0.97 -21.31
C ALA A 364 -4.08 -1.94 -22.50
N GLU A 365 -3.23 -1.56 -23.45
CA GLU A 365 -2.86 -2.30 -24.65
C GLU A 365 -1.85 -3.43 -24.37
N GLY A 366 -1.30 -3.52 -23.15
CA GLY A 366 -0.33 -4.53 -22.77
C GLY A 366 1.13 -4.15 -23.05
N LEU A 367 1.41 -2.89 -23.37
CA LEU A 367 2.76 -2.39 -23.63
C LEU A 367 3.40 -1.86 -22.35
N VAL A 368 4.72 -1.98 -22.23
CA VAL A 368 5.46 -1.36 -21.11
C VAL A 368 5.66 0.12 -21.41
N ARG A 369 5.07 0.99 -20.58
CA ARG A 369 5.43 2.40 -20.47
C ARG A 369 6.50 2.53 -19.39
N TRP A 370 7.72 2.78 -19.85
CA TRP A 370 8.83 3.05 -18.96
C TRP A 370 8.60 4.33 -18.16
N SER A 371 8.93 4.26 -16.88
CA SER A 371 8.91 5.36 -15.92
C SER A 371 10.23 5.33 -15.16
N ASP A 372 11.31 5.30 -15.94
CA ASP A 372 12.66 5.02 -15.48
C ASP A 372 13.16 6.00 -14.41
N PRO A 373 14.18 5.60 -13.63
CA PRO A 373 14.99 6.52 -12.85
C PRO A 373 15.55 7.67 -13.74
N PRO A 374 15.92 8.80 -13.12
CA PRO A 374 17.16 8.77 -12.38
C PRO A 374 16.94 8.49 -10.89
N PHE A 375 17.89 7.76 -10.31
CA PHE A 375 18.05 7.73 -8.87
C PHE A 375 18.31 9.16 -8.40
N THR A 376 17.60 9.60 -7.36
CA THR A 376 17.72 10.95 -6.84
C THR A 376 18.58 10.93 -5.57
N GLU A 377 19.46 11.92 -5.44
CA GLU A 377 20.28 12.06 -4.23
C GLU A 377 19.42 12.24 -2.96
N ALA A 378 18.21 12.77 -3.10
CA ALA A 378 17.25 12.95 -2.01
C ALA A 378 16.82 11.64 -1.33
N ILE A 379 16.90 10.52 -2.04
CA ILE A 379 16.58 9.18 -1.51
C ILE A 379 17.84 8.35 -1.24
N ARG A 380 19.03 8.95 -1.35
CA ARG A 380 20.29 8.26 -1.06
C ARG A 380 20.27 7.73 0.36
N ARG A 381 20.59 6.44 0.48
CA ARG A 381 20.74 5.80 1.78
C ARG A 381 21.92 6.45 2.51
N PRO A 382 21.74 6.87 3.79
CA PRO A 382 22.86 7.35 4.58
C PRO A 382 23.88 6.20 4.76
N PRO A 383 25.17 6.53 4.92
CA PRO A 383 26.18 5.52 5.26
C PRO A 383 25.75 4.78 6.52
N ASP A 384 26.10 3.48 6.60
CA ASP A 384 25.89 2.71 7.81
C ASP A 384 26.58 3.42 8.98
N PRO A 385 25.96 3.48 10.18
CA PRO A 385 26.63 4.03 11.34
C PRO A 385 27.95 3.26 11.57
N PRO A 386 28.98 3.92 12.11
CA PRO A 386 30.18 3.20 12.50
C PRO A 386 29.79 2.02 13.40
N THR A 387 30.49 0.90 13.26
CA THR A 387 30.39 -0.18 14.24
C THR A 387 30.73 0.42 15.59
N TRP A 388 29.74 0.55 16.46
CA TRP A 388 29.99 0.90 17.85
C TRP A 388 30.95 -0.17 18.39
N PRO A 389 32.04 0.21 19.06
CA PRO A 389 32.83 -0.78 19.78
C PRO A 389 31.86 -1.55 20.68
N ASP A 390 32.01 -2.88 20.73
CA ASP A 390 31.29 -3.73 21.68
C ASP A 390 31.31 -3.00 23.03
N GLU A 391 30.16 -2.84 23.67
CA GLU A 391 30.04 -2.10 24.92
C GLU A 391 31.11 -2.61 25.90
N ASP A 392 32.20 -1.85 26.05
CA ASP A 392 33.08 -1.99 27.20
C ASP A 392 32.15 -1.74 28.39
N ALA A 393 31.79 -2.84 29.06
CA ALA A 393 30.94 -2.82 30.22
C ALA A 393 31.50 -1.78 31.18
N LEU A 394 30.83 -0.63 31.27
CA LEU A 394 31.06 0.36 32.31
C LEU A 394 30.66 -0.30 33.63
N THR A 395 31.58 -1.07 34.21
CA THR A 395 31.51 -1.48 35.60
C THR A 395 31.65 -0.22 36.44
N LEU A 396 30.52 0.36 36.80
CA LEU A 396 30.46 1.39 37.83
C LEU A 396 30.95 0.74 39.14
N PRO A 397 32.00 1.26 39.79
CA PRO A 397 32.41 0.78 41.09
C PRO A 397 31.32 1.16 42.10
N TYR A 398 30.79 0.14 42.80
CA TYR A 398 29.89 0.31 43.93
C TYR A 398 30.58 0.96 45.13
#